data_AF-A0A914ZT37-F1
#
_entry.id   AF-A0A914ZT37-F1
#
_cell.length_a   1.000
_cell.length_b   1.000
_cell.length_c   1.000
_cell.angle_alpha   90.00
_cell.angle_beta   90.00
_cell.angle_gamma   90.00
#
_symmetry.space_group_name_H-M   'P 1'
#
loop_
_entity.id
_entity.type
_entity.pdbx_description
1 polymer ?
#
loop_
_entity_poly.entity_id
_entity_poly.type
_entity_poly.pdbx_seq_one_letter_code
_entity_poly.pdbx_strand_id
1 'polypeptide(L)'
;MKHLSYVVMQSDVPIFVPKHMHVIVEGGNVKLYLGENCEVRTRHNKRITASMSSSFNIPNDNIIVVFCADMRDFGDTMKVVVTSGTDVYCAGGNYVKLRSDDTAIFSVG
;
A
#
# COMPACT_ATOMS: atom_id res chain seq x y z
N MET A 1 13.48 -21.19 7.40
CA MET A 1 12.26 -20.62 8.02
C MET A 1 11.85 -19.43 7.16
N LYS A 2 10.55 -19.17 6.98
CA LYS A 2 10.12 -17.91 6.38
C LYS A 2 10.02 -16.88 7.49
N HIS A 3 10.86 -15.86 7.48
CA HIS A 3 10.75 -14.76 8.43
C HIS A 3 9.76 -13.72 7.89
N LEU A 4 9.00 -13.14 8.82
CA LEU A 4 8.03 -12.11 8.52
C LEU A 4 8.49 -10.81 9.16
N SER A 5 8.82 -9.85 8.30
CA SER A 5 9.26 -8.52 8.70
C SER A 5 8.16 -7.50 8.47
N TYR A 6 8.13 -6.50 9.34
CA TYR A 6 7.16 -5.41 9.28
C TYR A 6 7.90 -4.08 9.23
N VAL A 7 7.44 -3.21 8.34
CA VAL A 7 7.83 -1.80 8.34
C VAL A 7 6.57 -1.02 8.69
N VAL A 8 6.57 -0.38 9.86
CA VAL A 8 5.46 0.45 10.32
C VAL A 8 5.70 1.87 9.84
N MET A 9 4.72 2.44 9.17
CA MET A 9 4.80 3.74 8.55
C MET A 9 3.72 4.66 9.11
N GLN A 10 4.17 5.74 9.72
CA GLN A 10 3.36 6.87 10.18
C GLN A 10 4.04 8.14 9.69
N SER A 11 3.33 8.92 8.89
CA SER A 11 3.88 10.16 8.38
C SER A 11 2.80 11.14 7.94
N ASP A 12 3.11 12.42 8.12
CA ASP A 12 2.37 13.55 7.55
C ASP A 12 2.80 13.84 6.10
N VAL A 13 3.90 13.22 5.64
CA VAL A 13 4.29 13.24 4.23
C VAL A 13 3.84 11.96 3.52
N PRO A 14 3.50 12.05 2.22
CA PRO A 14 3.15 10.89 1.40
C PRO A 14 4.15 9.75 1.45
N ILE A 15 3.65 8.52 1.27
CA ILE A 15 4.47 7.32 1.18
C ILE A 15 4.26 6.64 -0.16
N PHE A 16 5.35 6.30 -0.85
CA PHE A 16 5.35 5.45 -2.02
C PHE A 16 5.73 4.02 -1.66
N VAL A 17 4.87 3.08 -2.04
CA VAL A 17 5.07 1.64 -1.90
C VAL A 17 5.29 1.01 -3.28
N PRO A 18 6.46 0.40 -3.54
CA PRO A 18 6.76 -0.30 -4.79
C PRO A 18 5.78 -1.43 -5.11
N LYS A 19 5.90 -1.94 -6.33
CA LYS A 19 5.02 -2.99 -6.86
C LYS A 19 5.12 -4.28 -6.05
N HIS A 20 4.04 -5.06 -6.08
CA HIS A 20 4.00 -6.44 -5.54
C HIS A 20 4.27 -6.58 -4.03
N MET A 21 4.16 -5.48 -3.28
CA MET A 21 4.31 -5.51 -1.82
C MET A 21 2.97 -5.74 -1.12
N HIS A 22 3.05 -6.33 0.07
CA HIS A 22 1.90 -6.48 0.96
C HIS A 22 1.75 -5.22 1.83
N VAL A 23 0.58 -4.61 1.77
CA VAL A 23 0.23 -3.41 2.55
C VAL A 23 -0.91 -3.74 3.50
N ILE A 24 -0.79 -3.33 4.76
CA ILE A 24 -1.84 -3.39 5.76
C ILE A 24 -2.16 -1.97 6.17
N VAL A 25 -3.40 -1.54 5.99
CA VAL A 25 -3.89 -0.26 6.50
C VAL A 25 -4.60 -0.53 7.83
N GLU A 26 -3.95 -0.15 8.94
CA GLU A 26 -4.49 -0.32 10.29
C GLU A 26 -5.13 0.94 10.84
N GLY A 27 -4.57 2.10 10.50
CA GLY A 27 -5.08 3.39 10.96
C GLY A 27 -6.23 3.92 10.12
N GLY A 28 -6.89 4.94 10.67
CA GLY A 28 -7.99 5.63 10.03
C GLY A 28 -7.59 6.89 9.26
N ASN A 29 -8.52 7.45 8.50
CA ASN A 29 -8.29 8.63 7.66
C ASN A 29 -7.09 8.48 6.71
N VAL A 30 -6.90 7.29 6.16
CA VAL A 30 -5.83 6.98 5.19
C VAL A 30 -6.36 7.23 3.78
N LYS A 31 -5.57 7.89 2.94
CA LYS A 31 -5.86 7.99 1.49
C LYS A 31 -4.98 7.02 0.74
N LEU A 32 -5.60 6.12 -0.01
CA LEU A 32 -4.91 5.07 -0.74
C LEU A 32 -5.05 5.29 -2.25
N TYR A 33 -3.95 5.64 -2.90
CA TYR A 33 -3.83 5.79 -4.34
C TYR A 33 -3.31 4.48 -4.93
N LEU A 34 -4.11 3.86 -5.80
CA LEU A 34 -3.85 2.52 -6.31
C LEU A 34 -3.36 2.55 -7.75
N GLY A 35 -2.21 1.92 -7.95
CA GLY A 35 -1.72 1.57 -9.28
C GLY A 35 -2.39 0.35 -9.83
N GLU A 36 -2.08 0.10 -11.10
CA GLU A 36 -2.62 -1.00 -11.88
C GLU A 36 -2.55 -2.34 -11.13
N ASN A 37 -3.61 -3.13 -11.19
CA ASN A 37 -3.67 -4.48 -10.64
C ASN A 37 -3.47 -4.58 -9.12
N CYS A 38 -3.54 -3.47 -8.36
CA CYS A 38 -3.63 -3.58 -6.91
C CYS A 38 -4.92 -4.33 -6.51
N GLU A 39 -4.78 -5.33 -5.64
CA GLU A 39 -5.90 -6.03 -5.01
C GLU A 39 -6.10 -5.48 -3.60
N VAL A 40 -7.26 -4.89 -3.33
CA VAL A 40 -7.65 -4.45 -2.01
C VAL A 40 -8.68 -5.39 -1.43
N ARG A 41 -8.42 -5.89 -0.22
CA ARG A 41 -9.40 -6.60 0.61
C ARG A 41 -9.84 -5.72 1.75
N THR A 42 -11.11 -5.36 1.74
CA THR A 42 -11.75 -4.64 2.84
C THR A 42 -11.97 -5.55 4.05
N ARG A 43 -12.28 -4.95 5.21
CA ARG A 43 -12.61 -5.66 6.44
C ARG A 43 -13.77 -6.67 6.28
N HIS A 44 -14.75 -6.34 5.45
CA HIS A 44 -15.91 -7.19 5.13
C HIS A 44 -15.64 -8.22 4.02
N ASN A 45 -14.37 -8.52 3.72
CA ASN A 45 -13.94 -9.42 2.64
C ASN A 45 -14.42 -9.03 1.23
N LYS A 46 -14.89 -7.79 1.02
CA LYS A 46 -15.12 -7.26 -0.33
C LYS A 46 -13.76 -7.05 -1.00
N ARG A 47 -13.61 -7.59 -2.20
CA ARG A 47 -12.45 -7.43 -3.08
C ARG A 47 -12.67 -6.26 -4.03
N ILE A 48 -11.67 -5.38 -4.12
CA ILE A 48 -11.59 -4.30 -5.10
C ILE A 48 -10.30 -4.52 -5.87
N THR A 49 -10.36 -4.51 -7.20
CA THR A 49 -9.17 -4.58 -8.04
C THR A 49 -9.07 -3.28 -8.82
N ALA A 50 -7.94 -2.59 -8.73
CA ALA A 50 -7.68 -1.41 -9.55
C ALA A 50 -7.57 -1.85 -11.03
N SER A 51 -8.47 -1.33 -11.88
CA SER A 51 -8.53 -1.62 -13.32
C SER A 51 -7.37 -1.00 -14.10
N MET A 52 -7.09 -1.53 -15.31
CA MET A 52 -5.87 -1.22 -16.07
C MET A 52 -5.73 0.25 -16.50
N SER A 53 -4.50 0.77 -16.37
CA SER A 53 -3.95 2.02 -16.93
C SER A 53 -4.18 3.35 -16.20
N SER A 54 -4.40 3.34 -14.89
CA SER A 54 -4.35 4.59 -14.12
C SER A 54 -2.94 4.98 -13.70
N SER A 55 -2.32 5.89 -14.45
CA SER A 55 -1.22 6.68 -13.91
C SER A 55 -1.79 7.72 -12.96
N PHE A 56 -1.52 7.59 -11.66
CA PHE A 56 -1.74 8.65 -10.69
C PHE A 56 -0.44 9.46 -10.54
N ASN A 57 -0.57 10.76 -10.28
CA ASN A 57 0.59 11.61 -10.04
C ASN A 57 1.15 11.32 -8.65
N ILE A 58 2.38 10.84 -8.62
CA ILE A 58 3.17 10.72 -7.40
C ILE A 58 3.78 12.10 -7.13
N PRO A 59 3.70 12.64 -5.89
CA PRO A 59 4.42 13.85 -5.51
C PRO A 59 5.92 13.72 -5.86
N ASN A 60 6.45 14.70 -6.57
CA ASN A 60 7.86 14.70 -7.02
C ASN A 60 8.83 15.15 -5.90
N ASP A 61 8.30 15.74 -4.84
CA ASP A 61 9.01 16.22 -3.66
C ASP A 61 8.28 15.80 -2.36
N ASN A 62 9.00 15.78 -1.24
CA ASN A 62 8.46 15.49 0.09
C ASN A 62 7.69 14.16 0.17
N ILE A 63 8.28 13.08 -0.37
CA ILE A 63 7.72 11.74 -0.33
C ILE A 63 8.70 10.75 0.31
N ILE A 64 8.17 9.82 1.11
CA ILE A 64 8.94 8.69 1.63
C ILE A 64 8.81 7.53 0.66
N VAL A 65 9.94 7.04 0.15
CA VAL A 65 9.97 5.88 -0.74
C VAL A 65 10.37 4.66 0.07
N VAL A 66 9.49 3.65 0.15
CA VAL A 66 9.86 2.35 0.69
C VAL A 66 10.69 1.62 -0.37
N PHE A 67 11.95 1.33 -0.09
CA PHE A 67 12.78 0.48 -0.96
C PHE A 67 13.29 -0.68 -0.14
N CYS A 68 13.06 -1.90 -0.62
CA CYS A 68 13.54 -3.10 0.04
C CYS A 68 14.10 -4.06 -0.99
N ALA A 69 15.10 -4.84 -0.57
CA ALA A 69 15.60 -5.94 -1.37
C ALA A 69 14.45 -6.91 -1.70
N ASP A 70 14.57 -7.68 -2.78
CA ASP A 70 13.58 -8.69 -3.11
C ASP A 70 13.60 -9.79 -2.04
N MET A 71 12.70 -9.66 -1.06
CA MET A 71 12.66 -10.56 0.09
C MET A 71 12.38 -12.02 -0.31
N ARG A 72 11.87 -12.26 -1.53
CA ARG A 72 11.68 -13.62 -2.07
C ARG A 72 12.99 -14.37 -2.19
N ASP A 73 14.06 -13.68 -2.57
CA ASP A 73 15.41 -14.27 -2.70
C ASP A 73 15.97 -14.71 -1.34
N PHE A 74 15.46 -14.11 -0.26
CA PHE A 74 15.83 -14.43 1.13
C PHE A 74 14.85 -15.39 1.80
N GLY A 75 13.82 -15.87 1.09
CA GLY A 75 12.78 -16.73 1.65
C GLY A 75 11.85 -16.03 2.65
N ASP A 76 11.89 -14.70 2.69
CA ASP A 76 11.22 -13.87 3.67
C ASP A 76 10.05 -13.10 3.06
N THR A 77 9.18 -12.58 3.92
CA THR A 77 8.08 -11.71 3.52
C THR A 77 8.15 -10.43 4.31
N MET A 78 7.92 -9.31 3.63
CA MET A 78 7.81 -8.02 4.28
C MET A 78 6.43 -7.41 4.06
N LYS A 79 5.91 -6.78 5.11
CA LYS A 79 4.63 -6.08 5.08
C LYS A 79 4.83 -4.63 5.49
N VAL A 80 4.25 -3.72 4.71
CA VAL A 80 4.15 -2.30 5.08
C VAL A 80 2.85 -2.13 5.88
N VAL A 81 2.96 -1.60 7.09
CA VAL A 81 1.83 -1.32 7.98
C VAL A 81 1.64 0.19 8.03
N VAL A 82 0.50 0.67 7.55
CA VAL A 82 0.16 2.08 7.45
C VAL A 82 -0.77 2.47 8.60
N THR A 83 -0.42 3.53 9.32
CA THR A 83 -1.20 4.08 10.43
C THR A 83 -2.04 5.29 9.99
N SER A 84 -2.70 5.94 10.95
CA SER A 84 -3.73 6.94 10.66
C SER A 84 -3.17 8.21 10.02
N GLY A 85 -3.99 8.85 9.17
CA GLY A 85 -3.70 10.18 8.61
C GLY A 85 -2.65 10.20 7.49
N THR A 86 -2.20 9.05 7.01
CA THR A 86 -1.15 8.94 6.00
C THR A 86 -1.72 8.78 4.59
N ASP A 87 -1.14 9.50 3.63
CA ASP A 87 -1.41 9.35 2.20
C ASP A 87 -0.43 8.32 1.60
N VAL A 88 -0.96 7.29 0.92
CA VAL A 88 -0.18 6.14 0.43
C VAL A 88 -0.39 5.90 -1.05
N TYR A 89 0.71 5.78 -1.78
CA TYR A 89 0.78 5.57 -3.22
C TYR A 89 1.33 4.18 -3.51
N CYS A 90 0.47 3.26 -3.94
CA CYS A 90 0.83 1.88 -4.29
C CYS A 90 1.13 1.77 -5.79
N ALA A 91 2.36 1.39 -6.15
CA ALA A 91 2.84 1.41 -7.54
C ALA A 91 2.16 0.41 -8.49
N GLY A 92 1.47 -0.61 -7.98
CA GLY A 92 0.75 -1.60 -8.77
C GLY A 92 1.03 -3.05 -8.37
N GLY A 93 0.06 -3.92 -8.61
CA GLY A 93 0.14 -5.34 -8.24
C GLY A 93 0.28 -5.58 -6.74
N ASN A 94 0.04 -4.56 -5.91
CA ASN A 94 0.12 -4.65 -4.46
C ASN A 94 -1.08 -5.43 -3.92
N TYR A 95 -0.84 -6.18 -2.83
CA TYR A 95 -1.92 -6.79 -2.06
C TYR A 95 -2.17 -5.95 -0.81
N VAL A 96 -3.31 -5.26 -0.78
CA VAL A 96 -3.67 -4.34 0.31
C VAL A 96 -4.77 -4.96 1.16
N LYS A 97 -4.57 -4.99 2.49
CA LYS A 97 -5.58 -5.38 3.46
C LYS A 97 -5.99 -4.16 4.27
N LEU A 98 -7.26 -3.75 4.15
CA LEU A 98 -7.83 -2.68 4.96
C LEU A 98 -8.42 -3.26 6.24
N ARG A 99 -7.98 -2.74 7.38
CA ARG A 99 -8.58 -3.03 8.69
C ARG A 99 -9.44 -1.88 9.19
N SER A 100 -9.25 -0.67 8.65
CA SER A 100 -10.08 0.50 8.93
C SER A 100 -11.14 0.73 7.85
N ASP A 101 -12.31 1.19 8.26
CA ASP A 101 -13.48 1.39 7.39
C ASP A 101 -13.53 2.81 6.78
N ASP A 102 -12.70 3.73 7.27
CA ASP A 102 -12.58 5.14 6.89
C ASP A 102 -11.39 5.43 5.94
N THR A 103 -10.87 4.39 5.28
CA THR A 103 -9.85 4.56 4.24
C THR A 103 -10.50 5.02 2.93
N ALA A 104 -10.09 6.19 2.44
CA ALA A 104 -10.49 6.68 1.13
C ALA A 104 -9.65 6.01 0.04
N ILE A 105 -10.30 5.33 -0.90
CA ILE A 105 -9.63 4.60 -1.98
C ILE A 105 -9.77 5.38 -3.29
N PHE A 106 -8.63 5.75 -3.87
CA PHE A 106 -8.53 6.42 -5.15
C PHE A 106 -7.95 5.42 -6.16
N SER A 107 -8.86 4.80 -6.91
CA SER A 107 -8.53 4.05 -8.13
C SER A 107 -8.87 4.97 -9.28
N VAL A 108 -7.88 5.48 -10.00
CA VAL A 108 -8.18 6.25 -11.21
C VAL A 108 -8.68 5.25 -12.27
N GLY A 109 -9.75 5.59 -12.95
CA GLY A 109 -10.38 4.81 -14.02
C GLY A 109 -10.87 5.75 -15.09
#